data_AF-A0A6A4Z3B0-F1
#
_entry.id   AF-A0A6A4Z3B0-F1
#
_cell.length_a   1.000
_cell.length_b   1.000
_cell.length_c   1.000
_cell.angle_alpha   90.00
_cell.angle_beta   90.00
_cell.angle_gamma   90.00
#
_symmetry.space_group_name_H-M   'P 1'
#
loop_
_entity.id
_entity.type
_entity.pdbx_description
1 polymer ?
#
loop_
_entity_poly.entity_id
_entity_poly.type
_entity_poly.pdbx_seq_one_letter_code
_entity_poly.pdbx_strand_id
1 'polypeptide(L)'
;MRTFKEKLALHMIPEWEEHYVNYVQLKVHVKKIQRRAIYLELVNPHGPTETIRLLSPPTPFEREFTAECNKVQAWYMNQLDECRQQWVRLQDQHAATLAAHAHLLPSPTNGVRRNSVL
;
A
#
# COMPACT_ATOMS: atom_id res chain seq x y z
N MET A 1 -0.54 25.51 11.22
CA MET A 1 -1.21 24.21 10.98
C MET A 1 -0.86 23.76 9.57
N ARG A 2 -0.22 22.58 9.37
CA ARG A 2 0.16 22.09 8.03
C ARG A 2 -1.04 21.53 7.28
N THR A 3 -1.11 21.77 5.97
CA THR A 3 -2.17 21.22 5.11
C THR A 3 -1.97 19.71 4.88
N PHE A 4 -3.02 18.99 4.49
CA PHE A 4 -2.88 17.56 4.17
C PHE A 4 -1.87 17.31 3.04
N LYS A 5 -1.85 18.18 2.02
CA LYS A 5 -0.87 18.11 0.93
C LYS A 5 0.56 18.15 1.45
N GLU A 6 0.87 19.09 2.34
CA GLU A 6 2.19 19.20 2.96
C GLU A 6 2.52 17.97 3.81
N LYS A 7 1.56 17.49 4.59
CA LYS A 7 1.75 16.29 5.41
C LYS A 7 2.03 15.06 4.54
N LEU A 8 1.28 14.86 3.46
CA LEU A 8 1.47 13.75 2.54
C LEU A 8 2.88 13.79 1.94
N ALA A 9 3.28 14.93 1.35
CA ALA A 9 4.59 15.08 0.74
C ALA A 9 5.76 14.81 1.70
N LEU A 10 5.61 15.16 2.98
CA LEU A 10 6.65 14.96 4.00
C LEU A 10 6.80 13.51 4.47
N HIS A 11 5.77 12.68 4.33
CA HIS A 11 5.78 11.29 4.79
C HIS A 11 5.77 10.30 3.64
N MET A 12 5.92 10.78 2.40
CA MET A 12 6.08 9.93 1.25
C MET A 12 7.49 9.36 1.24
N ILE A 13 7.55 8.06 0.99
CA ILE A 13 8.80 7.36 0.70
C ILE A 13 9.12 7.64 -0.78
N PRO A 14 10.28 8.26 -1.11
CA PRO A 14 10.59 8.71 -2.47
C PRO A 14 10.47 7.60 -3.51
N GLU A 15 10.89 6.39 -3.17
CA GLU A 15 10.86 5.21 -4.03
C GLU A 15 9.43 4.78 -4.39
N TRP A 16 8.44 5.19 -3.60
CA TRP A 16 7.04 4.81 -3.78
C TRP A 16 6.17 5.98 -4.23
N GLU A 17 6.75 7.13 -4.53
CA GLU A 17 6.05 8.39 -4.83
C GLU A 17 4.92 8.20 -5.86
N GLU A 18 5.19 7.49 -6.95
CA GLU A 18 4.23 7.26 -8.03
C GLU A 18 3.01 6.39 -7.62
N HIS A 19 3.17 5.60 -6.57
CA HIS A 19 2.14 4.70 -6.06
C HIS A 19 1.25 5.36 -5.00
N TYR A 20 1.65 6.51 -4.46
CA TYR A 20 0.76 7.31 -3.60
C TYR A 20 -0.39 7.92 -4.42
N VAL A 21 -1.46 8.25 -3.70
CA VAL A 21 -2.61 8.93 -4.29
C VAL A 21 -2.21 10.31 -4.86
N ASN A 22 -2.61 10.59 -6.09
CA ASN A 22 -2.42 11.90 -6.73
C ASN A 22 -3.41 12.94 -6.18
N TYR A 23 -3.21 13.30 -4.92
CA TYR A 23 -4.08 14.23 -4.18
C TYR A 23 -4.21 15.59 -4.86
N VAL A 24 -3.13 16.06 -5.51
CA VAL A 24 -3.13 17.35 -6.20
C VAL A 24 -4.08 17.34 -7.39
N GLN A 25 -4.04 16.31 -8.24
CA GLN A 25 -4.94 16.20 -9.39
C GLN A 25 -6.39 16.01 -8.95
N LEU A 26 -6.66 15.14 -7.97
CA LEU A 26 -8.02 14.96 -7.42
C LEU A 26 -8.61 16.29 -6.92
N LYS A 27 -7.81 17.10 -6.21
CA LYS A 27 -8.22 18.44 -5.78
C LYS A 27 -8.51 19.39 -6.95
N VAL A 28 -7.79 19.28 -8.06
CA VAL A 28 -8.06 20.05 -9.28
C VAL A 28 -9.40 19.65 -9.88
N HIS A 29 -9.73 18.36 -9.92
CA HIS A 29 -11.04 17.89 -10.40
C HIS A 29 -12.20 18.44 -9.57
N VAL A 30 -12.10 18.39 -8.23
CA VAL A 30 -13.11 18.96 -7.33
C VAL A 30 -13.29 20.46 -7.59
N LYS A 31 -12.19 21.23 -7.70
CA LYS A 31 -12.27 22.66 -8.02
C LYS A 31 -12.91 22.96 -9.37
N LYS A 32 -12.65 22.11 -10.38
CA LYS A 32 -13.27 22.25 -11.71
C LYS A 32 -14.79 22.03 -11.63
N ILE A 33 -15.24 21.01 -10.90
CA ILE A 33 -16.66 20.72 -10.68
C ILE A 33 -17.32 21.89 -9.94
N GLN A 34 -16.72 22.36 -8.83
CA GLN A 34 -17.25 23.49 -8.05
C GLN A 34 -17.38 24.77 -8.87
N ARG A 35 -16.34 25.17 -9.62
CA ARG A 35 -16.41 26.36 -10.47
C ARG A 35 -17.49 26.27 -11.53
N ARG A 36 -17.66 25.09 -12.13
CA ARG A 36 -18.69 24.87 -13.15
C ARG A 36 -20.09 24.89 -12.53
N ALA A 37 -20.28 24.31 -11.34
CA ALA A 37 -21.55 24.39 -10.62
C ALA A 37 -21.94 25.85 -10.32
N ILE A 38 -21.02 26.65 -9.76
CA ILE A 38 -21.24 28.07 -9.46
C ILE A 38 -21.58 28.87 -10.73
N TYR A 39 -20.88 28.61 -11.84
CA TYR A 39 -21.18 29.27 -13.11
C TYR A 39 -22.59 28.94 -13.62
N LEU A 40 -23.00 27.67 -13.53
CA LEU A 40 -24.33 27.24 -13.95
C LEU A 40 -25.44 27.86 -13.10
N GLU A 41 -25.23 27.98 -11.79
CA GLU A 41 -26.14 28.67 -10.89
C GLU A 41 -26.30 30.16 -11.25
N LEU A 42 -25.23 30.82 -11.67
CA LEU A 42 -25.23 32.23 -12.06
C LEU A 42 -25.92 32.48 -13.41
N VAL A 43 -25.70 31.59 -14.38
CA VAL A 43 -26.14 31.77 -15.78
C VAL A 43 -27.53 31.19 -16.04
N ASN A 44 -27.96 30.18 -15.27
CA ASN A 44 -29.26 29.53 -15.45
C ASN A 44 -29.92 29.17 -14.11
N PRO A 45 -30.40 30.17 -13.34
CA PRO A 45 -30.95 29.97 -11.99
C PRO A 45 -32.22 29.11 -11.93
N HIS A 46 -32.85 28.81 -13.07
CA HIS A 46 -34.11 28.05 -13.15
C HIS A 46 -34.01 26.78 -14.03
N GLY A 47 -32.82 26.42 -14.52
CA GLY A 47 -32.62 25.29 -15.43
C GLY A 47 -32.04 24.04 -14.73
N PRO A 48 -32.81 22.96 -14.52
CA PRO A 48 -32.29 21.75 -13.87
C PRO A 48 -31.29 20.95 -14.73
N THR A 49 -31.17 21.23 -16.03
CA THR A 49 -30.61 20.28 -17.00
C THR A 49 -29.09 20.18 -17.00
N GLU A 50 -28.35 21.26 -16.75
CA GLU A 50 -26.88 21.25 -16.84
C GLU A 50 -26.20 20.81 -15.54
N THR A 51 -26.77 21.16 -14.39
CA THR A 51 -26.29 20.72 -13.07
C THR A 51 -26.44 19.22 -12.90
N ILE A 52 -27.55 18.64 -13.38
CA ILE A 52 -27.78 17.18 -13.41
C ILE A 52 -26.72 16.47 -14.27
N ARG A 53 -26.35 17.03 -15.43
CA ARG A 53 -25.31 16.45 -16.30
C ARG A 53 -23.90 16.53 -15.70
N LEU A 54 -23.60 17.57 -14.92
CA LEU A 54 -22.31 17.72 -14.25
C LEU A 54 -22.11 16.69 -13.12
N LEU A 55 -23.20 16.29 -12.48
CA LEU A 55 -23.24 15.35 -11.37
C LEU A 55 -23.65 13.94 -11.83
N SER A 56 -23.88 13.73 -13.13
CA SER A 56 -24.23 12.41 -13.66
C SER A 56 -23.01 11.49 -13.58
N PRO A 57 -23.13 10.35 -12.88
CA PRO A 57 -22.04 9.41 -12.74
C PRO A 57 -21.80 8.59 -14.03
N PRO A 58 -20.57 8.13 -14.29
CA PRO A 58 -19.38 8.47 -13.52
C PRO A 58 -18.85 9.85 -13.95
N THR A 59 -18.73 10.75 -13.00
CA THR A 59 -18.10 12.06 -13.19
C THR A 59 -16.61 11.87 -13.50
N PRO A 60 -15.95 12.86 -14.13
CA PRO A 60 -14.50 12.82 -14.31
C PRO A 60 -13.72 12.64 -13.00
N PHE A 61 -14.22 13.18 -11.89
CA PHE A 61 -13.63 12.97 -10.57
C PHE A 61 -13.75 11.52 -10.12
N GLU A 62 -14.94 10.92 -10.24
CA GLU A 62 -15.17 9.53 -9.81
C GLU A 62 -14.28 8.55 -10.58
N ARG A 63 -14.15 8.72 -11.91
CA ARG A 63 -13.26 7.87 -12.71
C ARG A 63 -11.81 7.96 -12.23
N GLU A 64 -11.31 9.18 -12.03
CA GLU A 64 -9.93 9.41 -11.59
C GLU A 64 -9.71 8.89 -10.16
N PHE A 65 -10.67 9.11 -9.27
CA PHE A 65 -10.63 8.62 -7.90
C PHE A 65 -10.59 7.09 -7.84
N THR A 66 -11.45 6.42 -8.61
CA THR A 66 -11.43 4.96 -8.72
C THR A 66 -10.13 4.45 -9.30
N ALA A 67 -9.58 5.11 -10.33
CA ALA A 67 -8.28 4.73 -10.90
C ALA A 67 -7.15 4.84 -9.87
N GLU A 68 -7.11 5.92 -9.10
CA GLU A 68 -6.13 6.12 -8.02
C GLU A 68 -6.27 5.08 -6.89
N CYS A 69 -7.50 4.73 -6.50
CA CYS A 69 -7.75 3.66 -5.53
C CYS A 69 -7.22 2.31 -6.03
N ASN A 70 -7.53 1.95 -7.28
CA ASN A 70 -7.06 0.70 -7.87
C ASN A 70 -5.54 0.65 -7.98
N LYS A 71 -4.89 1.77 -8.33
CA LYS A 71 -3.44 1.89 -8.39
C LYS A 71 -2.80 1.62 -7.03
N VAL A 72 -3.25 2.32 -5.99
CA VAL A 72 -2.72 2.17 -4.63
C VAL A 72 -2.94 0.74 -4.13
N GLN A 73 -4.13 0.19 -4.33
CA GLN A 73 -4.47 -1.17 -3.92
C GLN A 73 -3.59 -2.21 -4.63
N ALA A 74 -3.47 -2.12 -5.95
CA ALA A 74 -2.68 -3.08 -6.73
C ALA A 74 -1.21 -3.09 -6.28
N TRP A 75 -0.63 -1.90 -6.11
CA TRP A 75 0.74 -1.78 -5.62
C TRP A 75 0.90 -2.34 -4.21
N TYR A 76 0.00 -1.98 -3.28
CA TYR A 76 0.06 -2.46 -1.90
C TYR A 76 -0.05 -3.99 -1.82
N MET A 77 -0.93 -4.60 -2.62
CA MET A 77 -1.07 -6.06 -2.65
C MET A 77 0.20 -6.74 -3.17
N ASN A 78 0.83 -6.19 -4.21
CA ASN A 78 2.10 -6.71 -4.71
C ASN A 78 3.21 -6.64 -3.64
N GLN A 79 3.32 -5.52 -2.92
CA GLN A 79 4.28 -5.37 -1.83
C GLN A 79 4.00 -6.32 -0.65
N LEU A 80 2.74 -6.57 -0.34
CA LEU A 80 2.35 -7.52 0.70
C LEU A 80 2.77 -8.96 0.34
N ASP A 81 2.59 -9.34 -0.92
CA ASP A 81 2.98 -10.66 -1.42
C ASP A 81 4.51 -10.83 -1.42
N GLU A 82 5.24 -9.81 -1.87
CA GLU A 82 6.72 -9.79 -1.78
C GLU A 82 7.20 -9.95 -0.34
N CYS A 83 6.63 -9.18 0.61
CA CYS A 83 6.94 -9.30 2.03
C CYS A 83 6.65 -10.71 2.57
N ARG A 84 5.50 -11.30 2.18
CA ARG A 84 5.12 -12.65 2.62
C ARG A 84 6.12 -13.69 2.12
N GLN A 85 6.56 -13.59 0.86
CA GLN A 85 7.57 -14.50 0.32
C GLN A 85 8.91 -14.37 1.03
N GLN A 86 9.35 -13.14 1.32
CA GLN A 86 10.57 -12.89 2.09
C GLN A 86 10.50 -13.47 3.50
N TRP A 87 9.34 -13.33 4.16
CA TRP A 87 9.13 -13.90 5.48
C TRP A 87 9.26 -15.43 5.50
N VAL A 88 8.62 -16.13 4.55
CA VAL A 88 8.75 -17.60 4.44
C VAL A 88 10.20 -18.00 4.23
N ARG A 89 10.92 -17.34 3.32
CA ARG A 89 12.34 -17.62 3.08
C ARG A 89 13.18 -17.43 4.35
N LEU A 90 12.89 -16.39 5.13
CA LEU A 90 13.61 -16.12 6.38
C LEU A 90 13.35 -17.21 7.42
N GLN A 91 12.12 -17.72 7.51
CA GLN A 91 11.78 -18.86 8.38
C GLN A 91 12.55 -20.12 7.99
N ASP A 92 12.61 -20.43 6.69
CA ASP A 92 13.35 -21.59 6.16
C ASP A 92 14.84 -21.48 6.45
N GLN A 93 15.43 -20.30 6.22
CA GLN A 93 16.84 -20.03 6.52
C GLN A 93 17.15 -20.18 8.01
N HIS A 94 16.26 -19.68 8.87
CA HIS A 94 16.40 -19.82 10.31
C HIS A 94 16.33 -21.30 10.75
N ALA A 95 15.37 -22.05 10.23
CA ALA A 95 15.25 -23.49 10.52
C ALA A 95 16.48 -24.28 10.04
N ALA A 96 16.96 -24.00 8.83
CA ALA A 96 18.18 -24.62 8.31
C ALA A 96 19.41 -24.28 9.16
N THR A 97 19.51 -23.04 9.63
CA THR A 97 20.59 -22.60 10.52
C THR A 97 20.55 -23.37 11.84
N LEU A 98 19.38 -23.52 12.46
CA LEU A 98 19.23 -24.31 13.70
C LEU A 98 19.62 -25.78 13.50
N ALA A 99 19.20 -26.39 12.39
CA ALA A 99 19.56 -27.78 12.07
C ALA A 99 21.08 -27.95 11.89
N ALA A 100 21.73 -27.03 11.17
CA ALA A 100 23.18 -27.06 10.99
C ALA A 100 23.94 -26.93 12.32
N HIS A 101 23.47 -26.08 13.24
CA HIS A 101 24.07 -25.94 14.57
C HIS A 101 23.86 -27.19 15.45
N ALA A 102 22.72 -27.88 15.33
CA ALA A 102 22.48 -29.12 16.06
C ALA A 102 23.46 -30.24 15.66
N HIS A 103 23.91 -30.28 14.40
CA HIS A 103 24.91 -31.24 13.92
C HIS A 103 26.34 -30.97 14.41
N LEU A 104 26.62 -29.76 14.91
CA LEU A 104 27.94 -29.38 15.44
C LEU A 104 28.09 -29.67 16.95
N LEU A 105 27.00 -30.04 17.63
CA LEU A 105 27.05 -30.46 19.03
C LEU A 105 27.52 -31.93 19.09
N PRO A 106 28.61 -32.24 19.83
CA PRO A 106 29.06 -33.62 19.97
C PRO A 106 27.99 -34.43 20.70
N SER A 107 27.60 -35.56 20.10
CA SER A 107 26.67 -36.52 20.71
C SER A 107 27.24 -36.99 22.06
N PRO A 108 26.46 -37.00 23.16
CA PRO A 108 26.94 -37.40 24.48
C PRO A 108 26.96 -38.94 24.58
N THR A 109 27.66 -39.61 23.67
CA THR A 109 27.86 -41.06 23.74
C THR A 109 29.23 -41.43 23.18
N ASN A 110 30.25 -41.31 24.02
CA ASN A 110 31.40 -42.22 24.00
C ASN A 110 32.23 -42.00 25.26
N GLY A 111 32.04 -42.83 26.28
CA GLY A 111 32.91 -42.73 27.45
C GLY A 111 32.57 -43.51 28.71
N VAL A 112 31.83 -44.63 28.68
CA VAL A 112 31.94 -45.59 29.79
C VAL A 112 31.87 -47.02 29.24
N ARG A 113 33.01 -47.51 28.71
CA ARG A 113 33.31 -48.95 28.79
C ARG A 113 33.54 -49.25 30.28
N ARG A 114 32.55 -49.79 30.98
CA ARG A 114 32.80 -50.50 32.23
C ARG A 114 33.54 -51.78 31.86
N ASN A 115 34.87 -51.75 31.99
CA ASN A 115 35.65 -52.96 32.08
C ASN A 115 35.22 -53.72 33.33
N SER A 116 34.80 -54.96 33.12
CA SER A 116 34.73 -56.00 34.13
C SER A 116 36.13 -56.21 34.72
N VAL A 117 36.26 -56.17 36.04
CA VAL A 117 37.34 -56.86 36.76
C VAL A 117 36.75 -57.46 38.02
N LEU A 118 36.77 -58.80 38.02
CA LEU A 118 36.83 -59.79 39.10
C LEU A 118 36.18 -59.45 40.45
#